data_AF-A0A4R0IYA4-F1
#
_entry.id   AF-A0A4R0IYA4-F1
#
_cell.length_a   1.000
_cell.length_b   1.000
_cell.length_c   1.000
_cell.angle_alpha   90.00
_cell.angle_beta   90.00
_cell.angle_gamma   90.00
#
_symmetry.space_group_name_H-M   'P 1'
#
loop_
_entity.id
_entity.type
_entity.pdbx_description
1 polymer ?
#
loop_
_entity_poly.entity_id
_entity_poly.type
_entity_poly.pdbx_seq_one_letter_code
_entity_poly.pdbx_strand_id
1 'polypeptide(L)'
;MGDAFGARADRAAPEVSFEELVAMMPETLREVFPPYRWQLGKLWELDLKVEPVEIADLVWMFDLPLWQLEGERFKVTPHQVAETPMNFRAHYQRVMDADLDFPINLVAYRGRLVVLDGVHRLLKAHFLRRRWIEATIATATQLRSCAV
;
A
#
# COMPACT_ATOMS: atom_id res chain seq x y z
N MET A 1 -2.38 -37.85 -7.73
CA MET A 1 -1.65 -37.81 -6.46
C MET A 1 -1.69 -36.38 -5.97
N GLY A 2 -2.48 -36.13 -4.92
CA GLY A 2 -2.51 -34.94 -4.05
C GLY A 2 -2.40 -33.54 -4.68
N ASP A 3 -3.54 -32.86 -4.75
CA ASP A 3 -3.66 -31.43 -5.00
C ASP A 3 -3.05 -30.58 -3.86
N ALA A 4 -2.75 -29.31 -4.19
CA ALA A 4 -2.55 -28.16 -3.31
C ALA A 4 -1.20 -27.96 -2.57
N PHE A 5 -0.19 -27.43 -3.27
CA PHE A 5 0.75 -26.45 -2.69
C PHE A 5 0.18 -25.02 -2.80
N GLY A 6 -1.09 -24.85 -2.40
CA GLY A 6 -1.70 -23.53 -2.31
C GLY A 6 -0.89 -22.68 -1.34
N ALA A 7 -0.42 -21.51 -1.78
CA ALA A 7 0.17 -20.55 -0.86
C ALA A 7 -0.82 -20.32 0.27
N ARG A 8 -0.46 -20.73 1.49
CA ARG A 8 -1.30 -20.47 2.66
C ARG A 8 -1.50 -18.96 2.72
N ALA A 9 -2.76 -18.53 2.69
CA ALA A 9 -3.08 -17.12 2.84
C ALA A 9 -2.45 -16.62 4.15
N ASP A 10 -1.79 -15.47 4.09
CA ASP A 10 -1.23 -14.83 5.26
C ASP A 10 -2.33 -14.60 6.31
N ARG A 11 -2.03 -14.89 7.57
CA ARG A 11 -3.00 -14.73 8.65
C ARG A 11 -3.35 -13.25 8.80
N ALA A 12 -4.64 -12.94 8.74
CA ALA A 12 -5.13 -11.58 8.96
C ALA A 12 -4.77 -11.07 10.37
N ALA A 13 -4.26 -9.85 10.46
CA ALA A 13 -4.06 -9.20 11.74
C ALA A 13 -5.42 -8.88 12.39
N PRO A 14 -5.56 -9.03 13.73
CA PRO A 14 -6.82 -8.79 14.42
C PRO A 14 -7.29 -7.34 14.26
N GLU A 15 -8.58 -7.07 14.17
CA GLU A 15 -9.10 -5.69 14.16
C GLU A 15 -8.69 -4.96 15.46
N VAL A 16 -8.25 -3.71 15.33
CA VAL A 16 -7.79 -2.86 16.44
C VAL A 16 -8.35 -1.45 16.30
N SER A 17 -8.46 -0.72 17.41
CA SER A 17 -8.78 0.70 17.41
C SER A 17 -7.71 1.52 16.69
N PHE A 18 -8.04 2.77 16.34
CA PHE A 18 -7.05 3.66 15.73
C PHE A 18 -5.89 3.99 16.68
N GLU A 19 -6.17 4.15 17.98
CA GLU A 19 -5.14 4.40 18.99
C GLU A 19 -4.16 3.23 19.09
N GLU A 20 -4.66 2.00 19.15
CA GLU A 20 -3.83 0.80 19.14
C GLU A 20 -3.04 0.64 17.84
N LEU A 21 -3.66 0.93 16.69
CA LEU A 21 -2.98 0.92 15.39
C LEU A 21 -1.78 1.88 15.38
N VAL A 22 -1.96 3.11 15.88
CA VAL A 22 -0.90 4.11 15.98
C VAL A 22 0.18 3.66 16.97
N ALA A 23 -0.19 3.05 18.09
CA ALA A 23 0.77 2.52 19.07
C ALA A 23 1.63 1.38 18.49
N MET A 24 1.07 0.56 17.59
CA MET A 24 1.80 -0.50 16.89
C MET A 24 2.64 0.01 15.70
N MET A 25 2.39 1.24 15.24
CA MET A 25 2.99 1.78 14.02
C MET A 25 4.44 2.24 14.26
N PRO A 26 5.43 1.70 13.51
CA PRO A 26 6.79 2.20 13.55
C PRO A 26 6.87 3.71 13.34
N GLU A 27 7.83 4.36 13.99
CA GLU A 27 8.03 5.82 13.89
C GLU A 27 8.18 6.28 12.43
N THR A 28 8.91 5.52 11.61
CA THR A 28 9.08 5.77 10.18
C THR A 28 7.76 5.84 9.41
N LEU A 29 6.76 5.05 9.77
CA LEU A 29 5.43 5.13 9.17
C LEU A 29 4.62 6.30 9.73
N ARG A 30 4.71 6.57 11.05
CA ARG A 30 4.00 7.68 11.69
C ARG A 30 4.42 9.05 11.14
N GLU A 31 5.67 9.18 10.70
CA GLU A 31 6.18 10.42 10.09
C GLU A 31 5.74 10.60 8.63
N VAL A 32 5.52 9.48 7.93
CA VAL A 32 5.16 9.44 6.51
C VAL A 32 3.67 9.64 6.30
N PHE A 33 2.83 9.01 7.10
CA PHE A 33 1.38 9.04 6.90
C PHE A 33 0.72 10.21 7.65
N PRO A 34 -0.41 10.73 7.14
CA PRO A 34 -1.24 11.67 7.89
C PRO A 34 -1.66 11.08 9.25
N PRO A 35 -1.67 11.87 10.35
CA PRO A 35 -1.85 11.36 11.70
C PRO A 35 -3.33 11.12 12.07
N TYR A 36 -4.15 10.71 11.11
CA TYR A 36 -5.58 10.45 11.28
C TYR A 36 -6.03 9.33 10.35
N ARG A 37 -7.11 8.65 10.72
CA ARG A 37 -7.71 7.60 9.91
C ARG A 37 -8.53 8.19 8.78
N TRP A 38 -8.42 7.64 7.57
CA TRP A 38 -9.31 7.93 6.44
C TRP A 38 -10.09 6.69 6.01
N GLN A 39 -11.21 6.89 5.33
CA GLN A 39 -12.03 5.83 4.75
C GLN A 39 -11.70 5.66 3.28
N LEU A 40 -11.34 4.44 2.86
CA LEU A 40 -11.03 4.16 1.46
C LEU A 40 -12.23 4.39 0.54
N GLY A 41 -13.45 4.03 0.96
CA GLY A 41 -14.66 4.30 0.18
C GLY A 41 -14.82 5.79 -0.15
N LYS A 42 -14.70 6.66 0.86
CA LYS A 42 -14.74 8.12 0.65
C LYS A 42 -13.60 8.63 -0.21
N LEU A 43 -12.42 8.02 -0.14
CA LEU A 43 -11.26 8.38 -0.97
C LEU A 43 -11.51 8.06 -2.44
N TRP A 44 -12.11 6.89 -2.72
CA TRP A 44 -12.44 6.44 -4.07
C TRP A 44 -13.62 7.21 -4.68
N GLU A 45 -14.49 7.77 -3.86
CA GLU A 45 -15.61 8.63 -4.30
C GLU A 45 -15.20 10.06 -4.64
N LEU A 46 -13.97 10.48 -4.32
CA LEU A 46 -13.49 11.80 -4.69
C LEU A 46 -13.39 11.91 -6.22
N ASP A 47 -13.94 12.99 -6.76
CA ASP A 47 -13.77 13.36 -8.18
C ASP A 47 -12.35 13.89 -8.40
N LEU A 48 -11.40 12.97 -8.59
CA LEU A 48 -10.00 13.25 -8.83
C LEU A 48 -9.62 12.86 -10.26
N LYS A 49 -8.84 13.71 -10.90
CA LYS A 49 -8.25 13.40 -12.20
C LYS A 49 -7.26 12.23 -12.06
N VAL A 50 -7.35 11.28 -12.99
CA VAL A 50 -6.31 10.26 -13.19
C VAL A 50 -5.19 10.85 -14.03
N GLU A 51 -3.96 10.71 -13.54
CA GLU A 51 -2.76 11.18 -14.24
C GLU A 51 -1.59 10.20 -14.06
N PRO A 52 -0.65 10.15 -15.04
CA PRO A 52 0.54 9.32 -14.93
C PRO A 52 1.53 9.91 -13.92
N VAL A 53 2.03 9.08 -13.01
CA VAL A 53 3.08 9.44 -12.03
C VAL A 53 4.30 8.57 -12.26
N GLU A 54 5.51 9.14 -12.16
CA GLU A 54 6.75 8.36 -12.28
C GLU A 54 6.85 7.38 -11.12
N ILE A 55 7.08 6.11 -11.44
CA ILE A 55 7.24 5.08 -10.40
C ILE A 55 8.45 5.39 -9.53
N ALA A 56 9.50 6.00 -10.10
CA ALA A 56 10.70 6.43 -9.39
C ALA A 56 10.42 7.40 -8.22
N ASP A 57 9.36 8.20 -8.32
CA ASP A 57 8.96 9.12 -7.24
C ASP A 57 8.28 8.40 -6.06
N LEU A 58 7.94 7.12 -6.23
CA LEU A 58 7.15 6.33 -5.27
C LEU A 58 7.93 5.14 -4.68
N VAL A 59 9.00 4.67 -5.34
CA VAL A 59 9.76 3.48 -4.88
C VAL A 59 10.40 3.65 -3.51
N TRP A 60 10.59 4.88 -3.03
CA TRP A 60 11.08 5.12 -1.66
C TRP A 60 10.15 4.51 -0.59
N MET A 61 8.86 4.30 -0.90
CA MET A 61 7.94 3.63 0.01
C MET A 61 8.20 2.12 0.12
N PHE A 62 9.01 1.54 -0.76
CA PHE A 62 9.33 0.11 -0.72
C PHE A 62 10.25 -0.27 0.44
N ASP A 63 10.86 0.71 1.11
CA ASP A 63 11.62 0.54 2.34
C ASP A 63 10.74 0.57 3.60
N LEU A 64 9.45 0.89 3.45
CA LEU A 64 8.53 1.00 4.57
C LEU A 64 7.87 -0.34 4.91
N PRO A 65 7.69 -0.68 6.20
CA PRO A 65 7.04 -1.91 6.61
C PRO A 65 5.52 -1.79 6.50
N LEU A 66 4.98 -1.92 5.28
CA LEU A 66 3.58 -1.61 4.96
C LEU A 66 2.62 -2.77 5.19
N TRP A 67 3.11 -4.01 5.11
CA TRP A 67 2.26 -5.19 5.12
C TRP A 67 2.41 -6.00 6.40
N GLN A 68 1.35 -6.72 6.72
CA GLN A 68 1.32 -7.62 7.86
C GLN A 68 2.08 -8.93 7.53
N LEU A 69 2.41 -9.71 8.56
CA LEU A 69 2.87 -11.09 8.41
C LEU A 69 2.43 -11.89 9.61
N GLU A 70 1.83 -13.05 9.37
CA GLU A 70 1.37 -13.97 10.40
C GLU A 70 0.53 -13.24 11.45
N GLY A 71 -0.41 -12.39 11.04
CA GLY A 71 -1.30 -11.66 11.95
C GLY A 71 -0.66 -10.46 12.68
N GLU A 72 0.61 -10.13 12.42
CA GLU A 72 1.25 -8.94 12.96
C GLU A 72 1.36 -7.85 11.90
N ARG A 73 0.92 -6.62 12.22
CA ARG A 73 1.00 -5.48 11.30
C ARG A 73 2.43 -4.94 11.18
N PHE A 74 2.68 -4.25 10.07
CA PHE A 74 3.91 -3.51 9.82
C PHE A 74 5.19 -4.36 9.93
N LYS A 75 5.21 -5.51 9.26
CA LYS A 75 6.32 -6.47 9.30
C LYS A 75 7.04 -6.63 7.97
N VAL A 76 6.36 -6.40 6.86
CA VAL A 76 6.87 -6.71 5.53
C VAL A 76 6.90 -5.47 4.67
N THR A 77 8.07 -5.26 4.07
CA THR A 77 8.32 -4.21 3.09
C THR A 77 8.10 -4.76 1.67
N PRO A 78 7.72 -3.90 0.70
CA PRO A 78 7.70 -4.29 -0.71
C PRO A 78 9.05 -4.81 -1.21
N HIS A 79 10.18 -4.25 -0.77
CA HIS A 79 11.52 -4.75 -1.13
C HIS A 79 11.75 -6.18 -0.66
N GLN A 80 11.37 -6.54 0.57
CA GLN A 80 11.50 -7.93 1.05
C GLN A 80 10.74 -8.94 0.18
N VAL A 81 9.55 -8.57 -0.29
CA VAL A 81 8.75 -9.42 -1.20
C VAL A 81 9.38 -9.52 -2.58
N ALA A 82 10.01 -8.44 -3.07
CA ALA A 82 10.73 -8.43 -4.33
C ALA A 82 11.99 -9.31 -4.30
N GLU A 83 12.77 -9.23 -3.22
CA GLU A 83 14.04 -9.93 -3.08
C GLU A 83 13.86 -11.42 -2.74
N THR A 84 12.87 -11.75 -1.92
CA THR A 84 12.66 -13.12 -1.40
C THR A 84 11.20 -13.58 -1.54
N PRO A 85 10.65 -13.64 -2.76
CA PRO A 85 9.22 -13.92 -2.98
C PRO A 85 8.79 -15.29 -2.43
N MET A 86 9.71 -16.25 -2.35
CA MET A 86 9.43 -17.57 -1.76
C MET A 86 9.12 -17.54 -0.26
N ASN A 87 9.64 -16.55 0.47
CA ASN A 87 9.35 -16.34 1.89
C ASN A 87 8.02 -15.59 2.11
N PHE A 88 7.55 -14.89 1.08
CA PHE A 88 6.37 -14.01 1.14
C PHE A 88 5.33 -14.35 0.06
N ARG A 89 5.11 -15.65 -0.18
CA ARG A 89 4.29 -16.14 -1.31
C ARG A 89 2.89 -15.52 -1.36
N ALA A 90 2.23 -15.35 -0.22
CA ALA A 90 0.90 -14.73 -0.16
C ALA A 90 0.91 -13.28 -0.65
N HIS A 91 1.89 -12.48 -0.22
CA HIS A 91 2.05 -11.09 -0.68
C HIS A 91 2.46 -11.03 -2.14
N TYR A 92 3.41 -11.87 -2.55
CA TYR A 92 3.84 -11.96 -3.94
C TYR A 92 2.67 -12.32 -4.87
N GLN A 93 1.84 -13.29 -4.48
CA GLN A 93 0.64 -13.65 -5.25
C GLN A 93 -0.33 -12.46 -5.36
N ARG A 94 -0.61 -11.76 -4.26
CA ARG A 94 -1.44 -10.54 -4.28
C ARG A 94 -0.87 -9.44 -5.17
N VAL A 95 0.46 -9.30 -5.23
CA VAL A 95 1.13 -8.39 -6.16
C VAL A 95 0.85 -8.82 -7.59
N MET A 96 1.06 -10.08 -7.94
CA MET A 96 0.86 -10.58 -9.31
C MET A 96 -0.60 -10.54 -9.76
N ASP A 97 -1.54 -10.74 -8.82
CA ASP A 97 -2.99 -10.68 -9.07
C ASP A 97 -3.53 -9.24 -9.09
N ALA A 98 -2.74 -8.24 -8.66
CA ALA A 98 -3.19 -6.86 -8.62
C ALA A 98 -3.50 -6.35 -10.04
N ASP A 99 -4.70 -5.83 -10.23
CA ASP A 99 -5.13 -5.27 -11.51
C ASP A 99 -4.54 -3.86 -11.71
N LEU A 100 -3.84 -3.64 -12.83
CA LEU A 100 -3.20 -2.36 -13.14
C LEU A 100 -4.11 -1.41 -13.92
N ASP A 101 -5.33 -1.84 -14.27
CA ASP A 101 -6.34 -0.98 -14.92
C ASP A 101 -7.02 -0.04 -13.91
N PHE A 102 -6.82 -0.27 -12.60
CA PHE A 102 -7.24 0.64 -11.54
C PHE A 102 -6.09 1.53 -11.07
N PRO A 103 -6.30 2.86 -10.97
CA PRO A 103 -5.27 3.77 -10.51
C PRO A 103 -4.88 3.50 -9.04
N ILE A 104 -3.70 3.96 -8.65
CA ILE A 104 -3.32 4.07 -7.24
C ILE A 104 -3.82 5.40 -6.66
N ASN A 105 -4.05 5.46 -5.34
CA ASN A 105 -4.49 6.69 -4.69
C ASN A 105 -3.33 7.28 -3.89
N LEU A 106 -3.00 8.53 -4.17
CA LEU A 106 -1.90 9.25 -3.54
C LEU A 106 -2.43 10.46 -2.74
N VAL A 107 -1.61 10.93 -1.81
CA VAL A 107 -1.74 12.27 -1.23
C VAL A 107 -0.41 13.02 -1.35
N ALA A 108 -0.48 14.31 -1.65
CA ALA A 108 0.65 15.21 -1.48
C ALA A 108 0.76 15.60 0.00
N TYR A 109 1.75 15.06 0.71
CA TYR A 109 1.93 15.27 2.14
C TYR A 109 3.40 15.51 2.48
N ARG A 110 3.67 16.58 3.25
CA ARG A 110 5.03 16.98 3.67
C ARG A 110 6.05 17.05 2.52
N GLY A 111 5.60 17.51 1.35
CA GLY A 111 6.45 17.66 0.15
C GLY A 111 6.78 16.36 -0.57
N ARG A 112 6.10 15.24 -0.25
CA ARG A 112 6.23 13.96 -0.96
C ARG A 112 4.87 13.42 -1.38
N LEU A 113 4.86 12.56 -2.40
CA LEU A 113 3.71 11.73 -2.74
C LEU A 113 3.70 10.48 -1.87
N VAL A 114 2.60 10.24 -1.17
CA VAL A 114 2.40 9.08 -0.30
C VAL A 114 1.26 8.23 -0.85
N VAL A 115 1.50 6.94 -1.06
CA VAL A 115 0.52 5.96 -1.53
C VAL A 115 -0.42 5.60 -0.38
N LEU A 116 -1.69 5.98 -0.51
CA LEU A 116 -2.76 5.66 0.44
C LEU A 116 -3.40 4.30 0.14
N ASP A 117 -3.50 3.95 -1.14
CA ASP A 117 -3.99 2.66 -1.61
C ASP A 117 -3.29 2.26 -2.92
N GLY A 118 -3.09 0.95 -3.10
CA GLY A 118 -2.51 0.39 -4.32
C GLY A 118 -1.02 0.08 -4.27
N VAL A 119 -0.41 -0.08 -3.09
CA VAL A 119 1.01 -0.46 -2.94
C VAL A 119 1.33 -1.78 -3.69
N HIS A 120 0.41 -2.76 -3.69
CA HIS A 120 0.58 -4.00 -4.46
C HIS A 120 0.61 -3.73 -5.97
N ARG A 121 -0.24 -2.84 -6.48
CA ARG A 121 -0.26 -2.40 -7.89
C ARG A 121 1.05 -1.68 -8.25
N LEU A 122 1.55 -0.82 -7.36
CA LEU A 122 2.83 -0.15 -7.53
C LEU A 122 4.00 -1.14 -7.63
N LEU A 123 4.06 -2.14 -6.74
CA LEU A 123 5.12 -3.16 -6.81
C LEU A 123 5.02 -4.02 -8.09
N LYS A 124 3.81 -4.38 -8.52
CA LYS A 124 3.61 -5.09 -9.81
C LYS A 124 4.10 -4.25 -10.98
N ALA A 125 3.76 -2.96 -11.02
CA ALA A 125 4.21 -2.06 -12.08
C ALA A 125 5.74 -1.91 -12.09
N HIS A 126 6.38 -1.90 -10.92
CA HIS A 126 7.83 -1.93 -10.78
C HIS A 126 8.45 -3.22 -11.34
N PHE A 127 7.90 -4.40 -11.04
CA PHE A 127 8.37 -5.67 -11.63
C PHE A 127 8.27 -5.69 -13.15
N LEU A 128 7.20 -5.11 -13.70
CA LEU A 128 7.00 -4.97 -15.13
C LEU A 128 7.88 -3.87 -15.76
N ARG A 129 8.75 -3.23 -14.98
CA ARG A 129 9.63 -2.13 -15.41
C ARG A 129 8.88 -0.99 -16.10
N ARG A 130 7.64 -0.74 -15.67
CA ARG A 130 6.90 0.43 -16.15
C ARG A 130 7.62 1.70 -15.68
N ARG A 131 7.60 2.74 -16.50
CA ARG A 131 8.10 4.06 -16.11
C ARG A 131 7.04 4.83 -15.30
N TRP A 132 5.78 4.65 -15.66
CA TRP A 132 4.64 5.39 -15.12
C TRP A 132 3.59 4.43 -14.57
N ILE A 133 2.79 4.93 -13.62
CA ILE A 133 1.57 4.30 -13.13
C ILE A 133 0.44 5.34 -13.09
N GLU A 134 -0.77 4.91 -13.41
CA GLU A 134 -1.95 5.77 -13.28
C GLU A 134 -2.26 6.00 -11.81
N ALA A 135 -2.44 7.25 -11.43
CA ALA A 135 -2.72 7.64 -10.07
C ALA A 135 -3.77 8.76 -10.00
N THR A 136 -4.46 8.81 -8.86
CA THR A 136 -5.21 10.00 -8.43
C THR A 136 -4.46 10.64 -7.27
N ILE A 137 -4.42 11.96 -7.21
CA ILE A 137 -3.69 12.70 -6.17
C ILE A 137 -4.65 13.57 -5.39
N ALA A 138 -4.89 13.21 -4.13
CA ALA A 138 -5.66 14.02 -3.20
C ALA A 138 -4.78 15.12 -2.59
N THR A 139 -5.36 16.30 -2.39
CA THR A 139 -4.81 17.31 -1.48
C THR A 139 -5.01 16.87 -0.03
N ALA A 140 -4.23 17.45 0.89
CA ALA A 140 -4.43 17.24 2.32
C ALA A 140 -5.87 17.62 2.78
N THR A 141 -6.46 18.64 2.17
CA THR A 141 -7.85 19.06 2.44
C THR A 141 -8.86 18.00 1.99
N GLN A 142 -8.72 17.46 0.79
CA GLN A 142 -9.60 16.39 0.28
C GLN A 142 -9.45 15.10 1.10
N LEU A 143 -8.22 14.72 1.46
CA LEU A 143 -8.02 13.56 2.32
C LEU A 143 -8.66 13.77 3.71
N ARG A 144 -8.63 15.00 4.23
CA ARG A 144 -9.27 15.33 5.51
C ARG A 144 -10.79 15.20 5.46
N SER A 145 -11.46 15.44 4.33
CA SER A 145 -12.90 15.15 4.20
C SER A 145 -13.23 13.65 4.23
N CYS A 146 -12.24 12.79 3.99
CA CYS A 146 -12.38 11.33 4.09
C CYS A 146 -12.14 10.79 5.50
N ALA A 147 -11.81 11.64 6.48
CA ALA A 147 -11.48 11.22 7.83
C ALA A 147 -12.66 10.65 8.63
N VAL A 148 -12.36 9.92 9.71
CA VAL A 148 -13.31 9.34 10.68
C VAL A 148 -12.98 9.81 12.08
#